data_AF-A0A934BWJ1-F1
#
_entry.id   AF-A0A934BWJ1-F1
#
_cell.length_a   1.000
_cell.length_b   1.000
_cell.length_c   1.000
_cell.angle_alpha   90.00
_cell.angle_beta   90.00
_cell.angle_gamma   90.00
#
_symmetry.space_group_name_H-M   'P 1'
#
loop_
_entity.id
_entity.type
_entity.pdbx_description
1 polymer ?
#
loop_
_entity_poly.entity_id
_entity_poly.type
_entity_poly.pdbx_seq_one_letter_code
_entity_poly.pdbx_strand_id
1 'polypeptide(L)' 'MTKGIGKVYGPAEAGRELGVSAATVKRTAAEIGVEPLLTQSGARLFTAEQVGKLRAERERRAKEVAR' A
#
# COMPACT_ATOMS: atom_id res chain seq x y z
N MET A 1 14.16 20.94 7.37
CA MET A 1 14.41 19.70 6.60
C MET A 1 13.16 19.41 5.78
N THR A 2 13.16 19.73 4.49
CA THR A 2 12.05 19.34 3.59
C THR A 2 12.11 17.83 3.43
N LYS A 3 11.21 17.11 4.11
CA LYS A 3 11.02 15.67 3.96
C LYS A 3 10.62 15.46 2.50
N GLY A 4 11.61 15.18 1.64
CA GLY A 4 11.38 14.97 0.21
C GLY A 4 10.29 13.92 0.06
N ILE A 5 9.34 14.17 -0.85
CA ILE A 5 8.32 13.18 -1.19
C ILE A 5 9.08 11.98 -1.76
N GLY A 6 9.36 11.01 -0.88
CA GLY A 6 10.03 9.77 -1.25
C GLY A 6 9.24 9.06 -2.35
N LYS A 7 9.86 8.08 -3.00
CA LYS A 7 9.23 7.28 -4.06
C LYS A 7 7.78 6.92 -3.69
N VAL A 8 6.86 7.36 -4.54
CA VAL A 8 5.43 7.00 -4.48
C VAL A 8 5.17 5.86 -5.45
N TYR A 9 4.17 5.06 -5.15
CA TYR A 9 3.82 3.84 -5.87
C TYR A 9 2.38 3.95 -6.34
N GLY A 10 2.14 3.75 -7.62
CA GLY A 10 0.79 3.45 -8.11
C GLY A 10 0.28 2.13 -7.51
N PRO A 11 -1.03 1.84 -7.54
CA PRO A 11 -1.58 0.62 -6.96
C PRO A 11 -1.00 -0.65 -7.61
N ALA A 12 -0.67 -0.59 -8.91
CA ALA A 12 -0.03 -1.69 -9.63
C ALA A 12 1.44 -1.88 -9.22
N GLU A 13 2.18 -0.80 -8.98
CA GLU A 13 3.56 -0.86 -8.49
C GLU A 13 3.63 -1.40 -7.07
N ALA A 14 2.79 -0.87 -6.17
CA ALA A 14 2.64 -1.41 -4.82
C ALA A 14 2.23 -2.89 -4.86
N GLY A 15 1.38 -3.27 -5.82
CA GLY A 15 1.00 -4.67 -6.04
C GLY A 15 2.20 -5.54 -6.36
N ARG A 16 3.07 -5.11 -7.27
CA ARG A 16 4.32 -5.83 -7.61
C ARG A 16 5.26 -5.95 -6.39
N GLU A 17 5.47 -4.86 -5.66
CA GLU A 17 6.32 -4.86 -4.45
C GLU A 17 5.84 -5.83 -3.37
N LEU A 18 4.52 -6.00 -3.28
CA LEU A 18 3.88 -6.87 -2.31
C LEU A 18 3.65 -8.30 -2.88
N GLY A 19 3.74 -8.51 -4.19
CA GLY A 19 3.35 -9.78 -4.83
C GLY A 19 1.83 -10.03 -4.80
N VAL A 20 1.02 -8.99 -5.01
CA VAL A 20 -0.46 -9.06 -5.12
C VAL A 20 -0.99 -8.18 -6.24
N SER A 21 -2.28 -8.37 -6.57
CA SER A 21 -2.96 -7.49 -7.52
C SER A 21 -3.13 -6.06 -6.97
N ALA A 22 -3.24 -5.09 -7.87
CA ALA A 22 -3.58 -3.72 -7.54
C ALA A 22 -4.94 -3.59 -6.82
N ALA A 23 -5.90 -4.47 -7.13
CA ALA A 23 -7.19 -4.51 -6.45
C ALA A 23 -7.05 -4.94 -4.99
N THR A 24 -6.20 -5.93 -4.71
CA THR A 24 -5.88 -6.37 -3.36
C THR A 24 -5.23 -5.25 -2.56
N VAL A 25 -4.28 -4.51 -3.14
CA VAL A 25 -3.67 -3.33 -2.49
C VAL A 25 -4.72 -2.31 -2.05
N LYS A 26 -5.62 -1.91 -2.96
CA LYS A 26 -6.69 -0.94 -2.66
C LYS A 26 -7.61 -1.45 -1.56
N ARG A 27 -7.99 -2.73 -1.61
CA ARG A 27 -8.86 -3.36 -0.63
C ARG A 27 -8.21 -3.40 0.75
N THR A 28 -6.98 -3.92 0.85
CA THR A 28 -6.24 -3.96 2.12
C THR A 28 -6.04 -2.57 2.68
N ALA A 29 -5.72 -1.57 1.84
CA ALA A 29 -5.60 -0.19 2.28
C ALA A 29 -6.90 0.35 2.89
N ALA A 30 -8.05 0.10 2.25
CA ALA A 30 -9.35 0.47 2.80
C ALA A 30 -9.67 -0.26 4.11
N GLU A 31 -9.37 -1.56 4.19
CA GLU A 31 -9.60 -2.40 5.39
C GLU A 31 -8.82 -1.90 6.61
N ILE A 32 -7.58 -1.42 6.42
CA ILE A 32 -6.72 -0.95 7.51
C ILE A 32 -6.67 0.58 7.66
N GLY A 33 -7.54 1.32 6.95
CA GLY A 33 -7.61 2.77 7.04
C GLY A 33 -6.38 3.51 6.49
N VAL A 34 -5.65 2.92 5.54
CA VAL A 34 -4.55 3.61 4.84
C VAL A 34 -5.14 4.44 3.69
N GLU A 35 -5.13 5.76 3.87
CA GLU A 35 -5.60 6.70 2.85
C GLU A 35 -4.50 6.99 1.80
N PRO A 36 -4.70 6.63 0.52
CA PRO A 36 -3.74 6.96 -0.53
C PRO A 36 -3.75 8.45 -0.84
N LEU A 37 -2.62 8.96 -1.31
CA LEU A 37 -2.55 10.28 -1.92
C LEU A 37 -3.37 10.29 -3.22
N LEU A 38 -4.09 11.38 -3.49
CA LEU A 38 -4.83 11.57 -4.72
C LEU A 38 -4.12 12.59 -5.60
N THR A 39 -3.88 12.25 -6.86
CA THR A 39 -3.44 13.21 -7.86
C THR A 39 -4.62 14.08 -8.31
N GLN A 40 -4.33 15.20 -8.97
CA GLN A 40 -5.35 16.04 -9.61
C GLN A 40 -6.20 15.28 -10.65
N SER A 41 -5.65 14.22 -11.26
CA SER A 41 -6.36 13.33 -12.18
C SER A 41 -7.16 12.21 -11.47
N GLY A 42 -7.19 12.17 -10.15
CA GLY A 42 -7.88 11.14 -9.36
C GLY A 42 -7.12 9.80 -9.25
N ALA A 43 -5.86 9.76 -9.68
CA ALA A 43 -5.03 8.58 -9.48
C ALA A 43 -4.62 8.44 -8.00
N ARG A 44 -4.69 7.22 -7.49
CA ARG A 44 -4.26 6.89 -6.12
C ARG A 44 -2.78 6.56 -6.10
N LEU A 45 -2.03 7.15 -5.18
CA LEU A 45 -0.61 6.90 -4.96
C LEU A 45 -0.37 6.51 -3.51
N PHE A 46 0.56 5.58 -3.29
CA PHE A 46 0.98 5.13 -1.98
C PHE A 46 2.41 5.56 -1.71
N THR A 47 2.71 6.05 -0.51
CA THR A 47 4.09 6.29 -0.08
C THR A 47 4.78 4.96 0.26
N ALA A 48 6.12 4.96 0.30
CA ALA A 48 6.88 3.80 0.77
C ALA A 48 6.44 3.34 2.18
N GLU A 49 6.12 4.28 3.08
CA GLU A 49 5.62 3.97 4.42
C GLU A 49 4.28 3.24 4.38
N GLN A 50 3.36 3.71 3.51
CA GLN A 50 2.05 3.07 3.35
C GLN A 50 2.18 1.67 2.77
N VAL A 51 3.05 1.47 1.77
CA VAL A 51 3.35 0.13 1.24
C VAL A 51 3.95 -0.76 2.33
N GLY A 52 4.80 -0.22 3.22
CA GLY A 52 5.30 -0.93 4.40
C GLY A 52 4.20 -1.39 5.36
N LYS A 53 3.21 -0.53 5.65
CA LYS A 53 2.04 -0.89 6.48
C LYS A 53 1.23 -2.02 5.85
N LEU A 54 1.00 -1.96 4.55
CA LEU A 54 0.29 -3.02 3.80
C LEU A 54 1.06 -4.36 3.83
N ARG A 55 2.40 -4.32 3.75
CA ARG A 55 3.24 -5.52 3.90
C ARG A 55 3.07 -6.14 5.28
N ALA A 56 3.21 -5.35 6.34
CA ALA A 56 3.11 -5.80 7.72
C ALA A 56 1.75 -6.45 8.01
N GLU A 57 0.66 -5.86 7.52
CA GLU A 57 -0.68 -6.45 7.66
C GLU A 57 -0.79 -7.81 6.97
N ARG A 58 -0.21 -7.96 5.77
CA ARG A 58 -0.24 -9.25 5.07
C ARG A 58 0.58 -10.31 5.78
N GLU A 59 1.75 -9.95 6.31
CA GLU A 59 2.57 -10.85 7.11
C GLU A 59 1.85 -11.26 8.40
N ARG A 60 1.14 -10.35 9.06
CA ARG A 60 0.30 -10.66 10.23
C ARG A 60 -0.76 -11.70 9.89
N ARG A 61 -1.54 -11.46 8.83
CA ARG A 61 -2.58 -12.41 8.38
C ARG A 61 -2.01 -13.77 7.98
N ALA A 62 -0.86 -13.80 7.30
CA ALA A 62 -0.20 -15.05 6.93
C ALA A 62 0.18 -15.89 8.17
N LYS A 63 0.65 -15.23 9.24
CA LYS A 63 0.97 -15.91 10.51
C LYS A 63 -0.28 -16.43 11.23
N GLU A 64 -1.40 -15.70 11.14
CA GLU A 64 -2.68 -16.13 11.74
C GLU A 64 -3.29 -17.33 11.03
N VAL A 65 -3.15 -17.43 9.70
CA VAL A 65 -3.63 -18.58 8.92
C VAL A 65 -2.72 -19.81 9.11
N ALA A 66 -1.44 -19.61 9.38
CA ALA A 66 -0.49 -20.70 9.60
C ALA A 66 -0.56 -21.34 11.00
N ARG A 67 -1.43 -20.84 11.88
CA ARG A 67 -1.63 -21.30 13.26
C ARG A 67 -2.94 -22.07 13.39
#